data_AF-A0A8T0LIF9-F1
#
_entry.id   AF-A0A8T0LIF9-F1
#
_cell.length_a   1.000
_cell.length_b   1.000
_cell.length_c   1.000
_cell.angle_alpha   90.00
_cell.angle_beta   90.00
_cell.angle_gamma   90.00
#
_symmetry.space_group_name_H-M   'P 1'
#
loop_
_entity.id
_entity.type
_entity.pdbx_description
1 polymer ?
#
loop_
_entity_poly.entity_id
_entity_poly.type
_entity_poly.pdbx_seq_one_letter_code
_entity_poly.pdbx_strand_id
1 'polypeptide(L)'
;MTKAKQLVKDGHNIVADMVEGMALAHPHLVLEPTERVLLHRDYADIRERQVTLISGGGSGHEPTHAGYIGEGMLTGVVCGGVFASPSTQQVLTAIRLAAGPHGCLVVVKNYTGDRINFGLAVEQAKSEGFKCDMVVVGEDVAVVNANAGRRGLSGTVF
;
A
#
# COMPACT_ATOMS: atom_id res chain seq x y z
N MET A 1 6.89 34.87 -11.75
CA MET A 1 6.77 33.64 -10.94
C MET A 1 5.42 33.02 -11.22
N THR A 2 5.37 31.77 -11.67
CA THR A 2 4.11 31.06 -11.89
C THR A 2 3.41 30.81 -10.56
N LYS A 3 2.13 31.20 -10.47
CA LYS A 3 1.27 30.96 -9.31
C LYS A 3 1.24 29.46 -9.00
N ALA A 4 1.33 29.09 -7.71
CA ALA A 4 1.12 27.71 -7.28
C ALA A 4 -0.26 27.22 -7.73
N LYS A 5 -0.30 26.04 -8.36
CA LYS A 5 -1.54 25.42 -8.89
C LYS A 5 -2.07 24.29 -7.98
N GLN A 6 -1.37 23.98 -6.90
CA GLN A 6 -1.67 22.88 -6.00
C GLN A 6 -2.23 23.41 -4.68
N LEU A 7 -3.26 22.73 -4.16
CA LEU A 7 -3.82 23.00 -2.84
C LEU A 7 -3.01 22.22 -1.80
N VAL A 8 -1.86 22.77 -1.43
CA VAL A 8 -0.94 22.15 -0.46
C VAL A 8 -0.50 23.19 0.55
N LYS A 9 -0.44 22.79 1.83
CA LYS A 9 0.09 23.63 2.90
C LYS A 9 1.62 23.63 2.86
N ASP A 10 2.20 22.43 2.90
CA ASP A 10 3.63 22.20 2.81
C ASP A 10 3.90 20.98 1.92
N GLY A 11 4.74 21.16 0.90
CA GLY A 11 5.08 20.10 -0.05
C GLY A 11 5.81 18.91 0.59
N HIS A 12 6.50 19.13 1.72
CA HIS A 12 7.18 18.05 2.45
C HIS A 12 6.22 17.12 3.20
N ASN A 13 5.07 17.66 3.63
CA ASN A 13 4.09 16.96 4.46
C ASN A 13 2.87 16.49 3.67
N ILE A 14 2.84 16.66 2.35
CA ILE A 14 1.68 16.39 1.50
C ILE A 14 1.05 15.01 1.73
N VAL A 15 1.85 13.95 1.87
CA VAL A 15 1.35 12.59 2.09
C VAL A 15 0.82 12.42 3.51
N ALA A 16 1.49 13.01 4.51
CA ALA A 16 1.07 12.91 5.90
C ALA A 16 -0.28 13.62 6.12
N ASP A 17 -0.39 14.86 5.64
CA ASP A 17 -1.63 15.64 5.66
C ASP A 17 -2.77 14.90 4.94
N MET A 18 -2.46 14.27 3.80
CA MET A 18 -3.44 13.49 3.04
C MET A 18 -3.96 12.27 3.80
N VAL A 19 -3.09 11.41 4.35
CA VAL A 19 -3.53 10.19 5.04
C VAL A 19 -4.25 10.50 6.36
N GLU A 20 -3.85 11.57 7.05
CA GLU A 20 -4.57 12.08 8.21
C GLU A 20 -5.98 12.57 7.81
N GLY A 21 -6.08 13.39 6.76
CA GLY A 21 -7.35 13.84 6.22
C GLY A 21 -8.27 12.70 5.79
N MET A 22 -7.72 11.66 5.17
CA MET A 22 -8.49 10.46 4.80
C MET A 22 -9.05 9.73 6.03
N ALA A 23 -8.23 9.51 7.06
CA ALA A 23 -8.67 8.84 8.28
C ALA A 23 -9.73 9.66 9.04
N LEU A 24 -9.64 10.99 9.01
CA LEU A 24 -10.64 11.89 9.59
C LEU A 24 -11.96 11.91 8.79
N ALA A 25 -11.88 11.87 7.46
CA ALA A 25 -13.06 11.93 6.58
C ALA A 25 -13.82 10.60 6.51
N HIS A 26 -13.14 9.46 6.75
CA HIS A 26 -13.68 8.13 6.54
C HIS A 26 -13.63 7.31 7.84
N PRO A 27 -14.74 7.22 8.60
CA PRO A 27 -14.76 6.54 9.90
C PRO A 27 -14.39 5.05 9.84
N HIS A 28 -14.50 4.38 8.71
CA HIS A 28 -14.08 2.98 8.57
C HIS A 28 -12.55 2.80 8.42
N LEU A 29 -11.79 3.90 8.36
CA LEU A 29 -10.33 3.87 8.29
C LEU A 29 -9.70 4.18 9.65
N VAL A 30 -8.53 3.58 9.88
CA VAL A 30 -7.61 3.93 10.96
C VAL A 30 -6.21 4.12 10.39
N LEU A 31 -5.49 5.11 10.90
CA LEU A 31 -4.12 5.44 10.47
C LEU A 31 -3.12 4.96 11.54
N GLU A 32 -2.12 4.21 11.11
CA GLU A 32 -0.83 4.14 11.80
C GLU A 32 0.06 5.28 11.25
N PRO A 33 0.29 6.35 12.04
CA PRO A 33 0.88 7.57 11.52
C PRO A 33 2.39 7.47 11.31
N THR A 34 3.09 6.59 12.05
CA THR A 34 4.56 6.51 12.02
C THR A 34 5.07 6.09 10.64
N GLU A 35 4.43 5.06 10.09
CA GLU A 35 4.81 4.44 8.83
C GLU A 35 3.79 4.71 7.71
N ARG A 36 2.79 5.57 7.97
CA ARG A 36 1.73 5.97 7.02
C ARG A 36 1.00 4.76 6.43
N VAL A 37 0.48 3.93 7.32
CA VAL A 37 -0.34 2.76 6.96
C VAL A 37 -1.79 3.08 7.27
N LEU A 38 -2.64 3.07 6.24
CA LEU A 38 -4.09 3.12 6.42
C LEU A 38 -4.63 1.69 6.47
N LEU A 39 -5.52 1.43 7.41
CA LEU A 39 -6.15 0.12 7.63
C LEU A 39 -7.66 0.27 7.73
N HIS A 40 -8.38 -0.80 7.45
CA HIS A 40 -9.77 -0.92 7.87
C HIS A 40 -9.83 -0.84 9.39
N ARG A 41 -10.79 -0.13 9.98
CA ARG A 41 -10.90 0.06 11.44
C ARG A 41 -10.90 -1.28 12.18
N ASP A 42 -11.64 -2.23 11.64
CA ASP A 42 -11.79 -3.57 12.23
C ASP A 42 -10.73 -4.57 11.73
N TYR A 43 -9.55 -4.09 11.28
CA TYR A 43 -8.49 -4.97 10.74
C TYR A 43 -8.11 -6.10 11.70
N ALA A 44 -8.15 -5.85 13.02
CA ALA A 44 -7.88 -6.83 14.05
C ALA A 44 -8.90 -7.99 14.04
N ASP A 45 -10.18 -7.71 13.81
CA ASP A 45 -11.21 -8.75 13.70
C ASP A 45 -11.20 -9.43 12.33
N ILE A 46 -10.81 -8.71 11.28
CA ILE A 46 -10.68 -9.28 9.93
C ILE A 46 -9.58 -10.33 9.91
N ARG A 47 -8.40 -10.03 10.46
CA ARG A 47 -7.23 -10.93 10.43
C ARG A 47 -7.44 -12.25 11.18
N GLU A 48 -8.33 -12.28 12.17
CA GLU A 48 -8.68 -13.50 12.91
C GLU A 48 -9.71 -14.38 12.18
N ARG A 49 -10.33 -13.90 11.10
CA ARG A 49 -11.41 -14.61 10.39
C ARG A 49 -11.06 -15.04 8.97
N GLN A 50 -10.10 -14.36 8.33
CA GLN A 50 -9.78 -14.58 6.93
C GLN A 50 -8.35 -14.11 6.59
N VAL A 51 -7.89 -14.46 5.38
CA VAL A 51 -6.67 -13.90 4.80
C VAL A 51 -6.85 -12.40 4.62
N THR A 52 -5.89 -11.61 5.07
CA THR A 52 -5.91 -10.15 4.83
C THR A 52 -5.24 -9.80 3.52
N LEU A 53 -5.70 -8.72 2.91
CA LEU A 53 -5.14 -8.19 1.67
C LEU A 53 -4.47 -6.85 1.96
N ILE A 54 -3.20 -6.72 1.62
CA ILE A 54 -2.53 -5.42 1.67
C ILE A 54 -1.95 -5.06 0.31
N SER A 55 -1.86 -3.76 0.05
CA SER A 55 -1.17 -3.22 -1.11
C SER A 55 -0.50 -1.90 -0.76
N GLY A 56 0.04 -1.20 -1.75
CA GLY A 56 0.65 0.10 -1.54
C GLY A 56 1.53 0.52 -2.71
N GLY A 57 2.22 1.63 -2.50
CA GLY A 57 3.07 2.23 -3.51
C GLY A 57 3.24 3.72 -3.26
N GLY A 58 3.79 4.43 -4.26
CA GLY A 58 3.89 5.88 -4.21
C GLY A 58 2.53 6.56 -4.19
N SER A 59 2.44 7.65 -3.42
CA SER A 59 1.29 8.55 -3.43
C SER A 59 1.22 9.35 -4.74
N GLY A 60 0.07 9.96 -5.03
CA GLY A 60 -0.20 10.65 -6.30
C GLY A 60 -0.98 9.79 -7.31
N HIS A 61 -1.43 8.61 -6.90
CA HIS A 61 -2.30 7.72 -7.68
C HIS A 61 -3.68 7.55 -7.05
N GLU A 62 -4.04 8.40 -6.08
CA GLU A 62 -5.31 8.37 -5.38
C GLU A 62 -6.47 8.36 -6.40
N PRO A 63 -7.49 7.48 -6.24
CA PRO A 63 -7.81 6.70 -5.04
C PRO A 63 -6.95 5.44 -4.82
N THR A 64 -6.07 5.09 -5.75
CA THR A 64 -5.23 3.88 -5.64
C THR A 64 -4.11 4.12 -4.62
N HIS A 65 -4.00 3.36 -3.52
CA HIS A 65 -4.80 2.17 -3.15
C HIS A 65 -5.75 2.42 -1.99
N ALA A 66 -5.55 3.51 -1.22
CA ALA A 66 -6.24 3.73 0.05
C ALA A 66 -7.77 3.84 -0.08
N GLY A 67 -8.28 4.27 -1.25
CA GLY A 67 -9.71 4.29 -1.54
C GLY A 67 -10.34 2.90 -1.75
N TYR A 68 -9.54 1.83 -1.78
CA TYR A 68 -10.00 0.43 -1.90
C TYR A 68 -9.86 -0.35 -0.59
N ILE A 69 -9.68 0.33 0.55
CA ILE A 69 -9.79 -0.30 1.86
C ILE A 69 -11.28 -0.48 2.19
N GLY A 70 -11.72 -1.71 2.45
CA GLY A 70 -13.12 -1.99 2.68
C GLY A 70 -13.46 -3.48 2.65
N GLU A 71 -14.70 -3.80 3.01
CA GLU A 71 -15.23 -5.16 2.92
C GLU A 71 -15.13 -5.69 1.48
N GLY A 72 -14.58 -6.90 1.33
CA GLY A 72 -14.37 -7.52 0.02
C GLY A 72 -13.16 -7.02 -0.77
N MET A 73 -12.40 -6.04 -0.27
CA MET A 73 -11.17 -5.52 -0.90
C MET A 73 -9.98 -5.48 0.08
N LEU A 74 -9.21 -4.41 0.10
CA LEU A 74 -7.98 -4.32 0.89
C LEU A 74 -8.28 -4.16 2.37
N THR A 75 -7.52 -4.85 3.21
CA THR A 75 -7.49 -4.65 4.66
C THR A 75 -6.61 -3.46 5.04
N GLY A 76 -5.54 -3.19 4.29
CA GLY A 76 -4.66 -2.07 4.54
C GLY A 76 -3.78 -1.66 3.35
N VAL A 77 -3.29 -0.42 3.41
CA VAL A 77 -2.50 0.22 2.36
C VAL A 77 -1.31 0.96 2.95
N VAL A 78 -0.16 0.74 2.34
CA VAL A 78 1.09 1.43 2.67
C VAL A 78 1.28 2.63 1.75
N CYS A 79 1.32 3.83 2.31
CA CYS A 79 1.44 5.08 1.55
C CYS A 79 2.90 5.56 1.51
N GLY A 80 3.54 5.42 0.34
CA GLY A 80 4.88 5.91 0.07
C GLY A 80 4.94 7.41 -0.20
N GLY A 81 6.13 7.92 -0.51
CA GLY A 81 6.29 9.30 -1.00
C GLY A 81 5.57 9.51 -2.34
N VAL A 82 5.43 10.77 -2.77
CA VAL A 82 4.82 11.07 -4.08
C VAL A 82 5.65 10.41 -5.19
N PHE A 83 5.03 9.50 -5.95
CA PHE A 83 5.66 8.66 -6.98
C PHE A 83 6.87 7.83 -6.53
N ALA A 84 6.98 7.55 -5.22
CA ALA A 84 8.07 6.77 -4.65
C ALA A 84 7.53 5.61 -3.81
N SER A 85 8.03 4.39 -4.06
CA SER A 85 7.70 3.20 -3.27
C SER A 85 7.82 3.49 -1.77
N PRO A 86 6.91 2.97 -0.93
CA PRO A 86 7.14 2.93 0.51
C PRO A 86 8.40 2.14 0.84
N SER A 87 9.00 2.42 1.99
CA SER A 87 10.17 1.70 2.47
C SER A 87 9.81 0.28 2.90
N THR A 88 10.80 -0.62 2.94
CA THR A 88 10.64 -1.96 3.51
C THR A 88 10.07 -1.93 4.92
N GLN A 89 10.48 -0.97 5.76
CA GLN A 89 9.98 -0.85 7.13
C GLN A 89 8.48 -0.49 7.16
N GLN A 90 8.05 0.43 6.29
CA GLN A 90 6.63 0.78 6.18
C GLN A 90 5.77 -0.44 5.82
N VAL A 91 6.23 -1.22 4.83
CA VAL A 91 5.51 -2.42 4.38
C VAL A 91 5.51 -3.50 5.47
N LEU A 92 6.63 -3.71 6.15
CA LEU A 92 6.74 -4.68 7.24
C LEU A 92 5.80 -4.34 8.40
N THR A 93 5.69 -3.05 8.76
CA THR A 93 4.73 -2.58 9.77
C THR A 93 3.30 -2.92 9.37
N ALA A 94 2.92 -2.70 8.11
CA ALA A 94 1.58 -3.06 7.63
C ALA A 94 1.32 -4.58 7.69
N ILE A 95 2.31 -5.41 7.31
CA ILE A 95 2.19 -6.88 7.43
C ILE A 95 2.01 -7.29 8.89
N ARG A 96 2.81 -6.75 9.82
CA ARG A 96 2.71 -7.08 11.26
C ARG A 96 1.34 -6.72 11.85
N LEU A 97 0.76 -5.60 11.41
CA LEU A 97 -0.57 -5.17 11.84
C LEU A 97 -1.68 -6.06 11.24
N ALA A 98 -1.62 -6.32 9.93
CA ALA A 98 -2.71 -6.97 9.19
C ALA A 98 -2.65 -8.50 9.16
N ALA A 99 -1.48 -9.12 9.26
CA ALA A 99 -1.36 -10.58 9.14
C ALA A 99 -1.84 -11.29 10.42
N GLY A 100 -2.82 -12.19 10.26
CA GLY A 100 -3.35 -13.06 11.33
C GLY A 100 -3.04 -14.54 11.11
N PRO A 101 -3.72 -15.45 11.83
CA PRO A 101 -3.50 -16.91 11.72
C PRO A 101 -3.75 -17.49 10.31
N HIS A 102 -4.60 -16.81 9.53
CA HIS A 102 -4.92 -17.17 8.14
C HIS A 102 -3.91 -16.62 7.12
N GLY A 103 -3.05 -15.68 7.52
CA GLY A 103 -2.02 -15.07 6.69
C GLY A 103 -2.44 -13.78 5.98
N CYS A 104 -1.56 -13.28 5.13
CA CYS A 104 -1.69 -12.02 4.41
C CYS A 104 -1.21 -12.17 2.94
N LEU A 105 -1.96 -11.62 2.00
CA LEU A 105 -1.53 -11.51 0.60
C LEU A 105 -1.19 -10.06 0.29
N VAL A 106 0.01 -9.86 -0.25
CA VAL A 106 0.57 -8.56 -0.62
C VAL A 106 0.46 -8.38 -2.13
N VAL A 107 -0.38 -7.44 -2.58
CA VAL A 107 -0.57 -7.13 -4.00
C VAL A 107 0.35 -5.98 -4.40
N VAL A 108 1.26 -6.22 -5.35
CA VAL A 108 2.34 -5.29 -5.69
C VAL A 108 2.33 -4.97 -7.18
N LYS A 109 2.38 -3.68 -7.53
CA LYS A 109 2.56 -3.26 -8.92
C LYS A 109 3.98 -3.53 -9.38
N ASN A 110 4.17 -3.96 -10.63
CA ASN A 110 5.49 -4.27 -11.16
C ASN A 110 6.30 -3.00 -11.49
N TYR A 111 6.80 -2.36 -10.44
CA TYR A 111 7.86 -1.35 -10.49
C TYR A 111 9.04 -1.85 -9.66
N THR A 112 10.27 -1.51 -10.09
CA THR A 112 11.49 -2.00 -9.43
C THR A 112 11.53 -1.67 -7.94
N GLY A 113 11.22 -0.42 -7.57
CA GLY A 113 11.19 0.01 -6.16
C GLY A 113 10.16 -0.76 -5.34
N ASP A 114 8.94 -0.89 -5.87
CA ASP A 114 7.86 -1.63 -5.19
C ASP A 114 8.25 -3.10 -5.00
N ARG A 115 8.76 -3.77 -6.04
CA ARG A 115 9.17 -5.18 -5.95
C ARG A 115 10.26 -5.42 -4.93
N ILE A 116 11.25 -4.54 -4.86
CA ILE A 116 12.36 -4.67 -3.91
C ILE A 116 11.86 -4.44 -2.48
N ASN A 117 11.19 -3.32 -2.22
CA ASN A 117 10.77 -2.97 -0.85
C ASN A 117 9.72 -3.95 -0.29
N PHE A 118 8.70 -4.28 -1.09
CA PHE A 118 7.67 -5.22 -0.66
C PHE A 118 8.21 -6.64 -0.58
N GLY A 119 9.04 -7.07 -1.53
CA GLY A 119 9.68 -8.39 -1.50
C GLY A 119 10.53 -8.58 -0.24
N LEU A 120 11.39 -7.61 0.08
CA LEU A 120 12.20 -7.64 1.30
C LEU A 120 11.34 -7.69 2.57
N ALA A 121 10.23 -6.93 2.61
CA ALA A 121 9.33 -6.92 3.76
C ALA A 121 8.59 -8.26 3.93
N VAL A 122 8.17 -8.88 2.84
CA VAL A 122 7.53 -10.20 2.84
C VAL A 122 8.48 -11.27 3.34
N GLU A 123 9.72 -11.31 2.84
CA GLU A 123 10.72 -12.27 3.30
C GLU A 123 11.10 -12.07 4.78
N GLN A 124 11.22 -10.80 5.21
CA GLN A 124 11.44 -10.48 6.63
C GLN A 124 10.24 -10.94 7.49
N ALA A 125 9.01 -10.68 7.06
CA ALA A 125 7.81 -11.13 7.78
C ALA A 125 7.72 -12.66 7.86
N LYS A 126 8.07 -13.38 6.78
CA LYS A 126 8.18 -14.85 6.79
C LYS A 126 9.19 -15.33 7.83
N SER A 127 10.35 -14.67 7.93
CA SER A 127 11.37 -14.99 8.94
C SER A 127 10.90 -14.76 10.38
N GLU A 128 9.97 -13.83 10.58
CA GLU A 128 9.30 -13.55 11.87
C GLU A 128 8.15 -14.52 12.19
N GLY A 129 7.85 -15.45 11.29
CA GLY A 129 6.81 -16.46 11.45
C GLY A 129 5.43 -16.06 10.91
N PHE A 130 5.30 -14.92 10.23
CA PHE A 130 4.06 -14.56 9.57
C PHE A 130 3.83 -15.39 8.31
N LYS A 131 2.60 -15.87 8.12
CA LYS A 131 2.15 -16.43 6.83
C LYS A 131 1.85 -15.27 5.90
N CYS A 132 2.72 -15.02 4.93
CA CYS A 132 2.59 -13.89 4.02
C CYS A 132 3.07 -14.31 2.63
N ASP A 133 2.36 -13.95 1.58
CA ASP A 133 2.82 -14.15 0.20
C ASP A 133 2.56 -12.90 -0.65
N MET A 134 3.21 -12.84 -1.81
CA MET A 134 3.20 -11.67 -2.68
C MET A 134 2.76 -12.05 -4.09
N VAL A 135 1.87 -11.24 -4.67
CA VAL A 135 1.52 -11.29 -6.09
C VAL A 135 1.93 -10.01 -6.78
N VAL A 136 2.50 -10.13 -7.97
CA VAL A 136 2.99 -9.00 -8.78
C VAL A 136 2.08 -8.78 -9.98
N VAL A 137 1.55 -7.57 -10.12
CA VAL A 137 0.69 -7.16 -11.23
C VAL A 137 1.52 -6.42 -12.28
N GLY A 138 1.49 -6.92 -13.52
CA GLY A 138 2.23 -6.38 -14.66
C GLY A 138 1.39 -6.42 -15.93
N GLU A 139 0.23 -5.76 -15.93
CA GLU A 139 -0.75 -5.83 -17.00
C GLU A 139 -0.44 -4.90 -18.19
N ASP A 140 0.42 -3.89 -18.01
CA ASP A 140 0.66 -2.86 -19.02
C ASP A 140 1.33 -3.41 -20.28
N VAL A 141 0.52 -3.60 -21.33
CA VAL A 141 0.94 -4.13 -22.62
C VAL A 141 1.67 -3.11 -23.51
N ALA A 142 1.70 -1.82 -23.12
CA ALA A 142 2.38 -0.79 -23.91
C ALA A 142 3.91 -0.93 -23.86
N VAL A 143 4.43 -1.63 -22.85
CA VAL A 143 5.87 -1.85 -22.68
C VAL A 143 6.30 -3.11 -23.42
N VAL A 144 7.03 -2.92 -24.52
CA VAL A 144 7.64 -3.99 -25.31
C VAL A 144 9.14 -4.00 -25.00
N ASN A 145 9.69 -5.14 -24.56
CA ASN A 145 11.11 -5.34 -24.18
C ASN A 145 11.58 -4.65 -22.89
N ALA A 146 10.88 -4.85 -21.77
CA ALA A 146 11.38 -4.43 -20.46
C ALA A 146 12.14 -5.54 -19.72
N ASN A 147 13.36 -5.24 -19.29
CA ASN A 147 14.19 -6.14 -18.47
C ASN A 147 13.51 -6.53 -17.14
N ALA A 148 12.65 -5.67 -16.58
CA ALA A 148 11.93 -5.91 -15.33
C ALA A 148 10.48 -6.43 -15.54
N GLY A 149 10.06 -6.71 -16.78
CA GLY A 149 8.70 -7.06 -17.13
C GLY A 149 7.77 -5.84 -17.32
N ARG A 150 6.50 -6.11 -17.62
CA ARG A 150 5.45 -5.10 -17.86
C ARG A 150 5.06 -4.37 -16.58
N ARG A 151 4.79 -3.06 -16.64
CA ARG A 151 4.38 -2.27 -15.48
C ARG A 151 3.02 -2.71 -14.93
N GLY A 152 2.80 -2.51 -13.64
CA GLY A 152 1.48 -2.58 -13.04
C GLY A 152 0.79 -1.21 -13.10
N LEU A 153 -0.40 -1.09 -13.66
CA LEU A 153 -1.19 0.15 -13.73
C LEU A 153 -2.60 -0.08 -13.13
N SER A 154 -3.65 0.38 -13.82
CA SER A 154 -5.04 0.33 -13.35
C SER A 154 -5.62 -1.08 -13.25
N GLY A 155 -5.05 -2.06 -13.94
CA GLY A 155 -5.46 -3.46 -13.84
C GLY A 155 -5.27 -4.04 -12.45
N THR A 156 -4.42 -3.43 -11.61
CA THR A 156 -4.21 -3.80 -10.20
C THR A 156 -5.48 -3.73 -9.35
N VAL A 157 -6.51 -3.00 -9.80
CA VAL A 157 -7.78 -2.86 -9.09
C VAL A 157 -8.65 -4.13 -9.20
N PHE A 158 -8.39 -4.98 -10.20
CA PHE A 158 -9.20 -6.18 -10.52
C PHE A 158 -8.46 -7.47 -10.19
#